data_AF-A0A1F9AFC9-F1
#
_entry.id   AF-A0A1F9AFC9-F1
#
_cell.length_a   1.000
_cell.length_b   1.000
_cell.length_c   1.000
_cell.angle_alpha   90.00
_cell.angle_beta   90.00
_cell.angle_gamma   90.00
#
_symmetry.space_group_name_H-M   'P 1'
#
loop_
_entity.id
_entity.type
_entity.pdbx_description
1 polymer ?
#
loop_
_entity_poly.entity_id
_entity_poly.type
_entity_poly.pdbx_seq_one_letter_code
_entity_poly.pdbx_strand_id
1 'polypeptide(L)'
;MNDDPSFYTETMARVYAKQGYDDKALKIYRHLIQKYPKREDLMSAYAQIESRMAQNPEDAESRLFVRIGEWINLLFRYRKMKKLKMIKNLFSND
;
A
#
# COMPACT_ATOMS: atom_id res chain seq x y z
N MET A 1 3.96 -19.51 10.10
CA MET A 1 4.27 -19.73 8.67
C MET A 1 5.02 -18.51 8.19
N ASN A 2 6.15 -18.71 7.52
CA ASN A 2 7.09 -17.66 7.12
C ASN A 2 6.45 -16.74 6.07
N ASP A 3 6.12 -15.52 6.47
CA ASP A 3 5.66 -14.43 5.60
C ASP A 3 6.82 -13.84 4.79
N ASP A 4 7.66 -14.69 4.18
CA ASP A 4 8.77 -14.23 3.34
C ASP A 4 8.21 -13.73 2.00
N PRO A 5 8.35 -12.42 1.68
CA PRO A 5 7.87 -11.86 0.43
C PRO A 5 8.51 -12.47 -0.82
N SER A 6 9.65 -13.17 -0.67
CA SER A 6 10.36 -13.82 -1.79
C SER A 6 9.51 -14.90 -2.50
N PHE A 7 8.58 -15.54 -1.78
CA PHE A 7 7.69 -16.60 -2.30
C PHE A 7 6.31 -16.09 -2.72
N TYR A 8 6.10 -14.79 -2.73
CA TYR A 8 4.81 -14.22 -3.12
C TYR A 8 4.51 -14.53 -4.59
N THR A 9 3.44 -15.27 -4.81
CA THR A 9 2.95 -15.65 -6.13
C THR A 9 1.50 -15.22 -6.30
N GLU A 10 1.10 -15.00 -7.54
CA GLU A 10 -0.28 -14.66 -7.88
C GLU A 10 -1.25 -15.77 -7.45
N THR A 11 -0.87 -17.04 -7.63
CA THR A 11 -1.70 -18.18 -7.21
C THR A 11 -1.96 -18.15 -5.70
N MET A 12 -0.96 -17.83 -4.88
CA MET A 12 -1.17 -17.65 -3.44
C MET A 12 -2.15 -16.52 -3.15
N ALA A 13 -1.99 -15.36 -3.79
CA ALA A 13 -2.91 -14.24 -3.63
C ALA A 13 -4.35 -14.62 -3.97
N ARG A 14 -4.53 -15.36 -5.08
CA ARG A 14 -5.83 -15.86 -5.54
C ARG A 14 -6.44 -16.87 -4.57
N VAL A 15 -5.63 -17.78 -4.01
CA VAL A 15 -6.09 -18.76 -3.01
C VAL A 15 -6.55 -18.05 -1.74
N TYR A 16 -5.77 -17.08 -1.24
CA TYR A 16 -6.19 -16.29 -0.08
C TYR A 16 -7.48 -15.52 -0.33
N ALA A 17 -7.61 -14.88 -1.50
CA ALA A 17 -8.83 -14.15 -1.88
C ALA A 17 -10.07 -15.06 -2.01
N LYS A 18 -9.88 -16.32 -2.45
CA LYS A 18 -10.96 -17.32 -2.51
C LYS A 18 -11.37 -17.82 -1.12
N GLN A 19 -10.42 -17.86 -0.18
CA GLN A 19 -10.67 -18.24 1.21
C GLN A 19 -11.25 -17.09 2.06
N GLY A 20 -11.40 -15.89 1.49
CA GLY A 20 -11.87 -14.70 2.20
C GLY A 20 -10.80 -13.96 3.00
N TYR A 21 -9.53 -14.36 2.89
CA TYR A 21 -8.40 -13.67 3.52
C TYR A 21 -7.93 -12.48 2.66
N ASP A 22 -8.79 -11.48 2.52
CA ASP A 22 -8.61 -10.39 1.56
C ASP A 22 -7.40 -9.51 1.90
N ASP A 23 -7.13 -9.23 3.18
CA ASP A 23 -5.95 -8.49 3.60
C ASP A 23 -4.64 -9.19 3.19
N LYS A 24 -4.59 -10.51 3.32
CA LYS A 24 -3.42 -11.32 2.92
C LYS A 24 -3.26 -11.32 1.41
N ALA A 25 -4.36 -11.43 0.67
CA ALA A 25 -4.35 -11.35 -0.78
C ALA A 25 -3.84 -9.97 -1.26
N LEU A 26 -4.36 -8.87 -0.70
CA LEU A 26 -3.96 -7.50 -1.05
C LEU A 26 -2.47 -7.25 -0.71
N LYS A 27 -1.97 -7.79 0.41
CA LYS A 27 -0.54 -7.72 0.76
C LYS A 27 0.35 -8.34 -0.33
N ILE A 28 -0.03 -9.51 -0.83
CA ILE A 28 0.70 -10.22 -1.88
C ILE A 28 0.58 -9.47 -3.22
N TYR A 29 -0.62 -9.06 -3.61
CA TYR A 29 -0.84 -8.30 -4.85
C TYR A 29 -0.07 -6.97 -4.85
N ARG A 30 -0.03 -6.25 -3.72
CA ARG A 30 0.76 -5.00 -3.58
C ARG A 30 2.24 -5.24 -3.86
N HIS A 31 2.81 -6.32 -3.33
CA HIS A 31 4.20 -6.69 -3.57
C HIS A 31 4.45 -7.05 -5.04
N LEU A 32 3.54 -7.82 -5.65
CA LEU A 32 3.65 -8.21 -7.06
C LEU A 32 3.53 -7.01 -8.01
N ILE A 33 2.64 -6.05 -7.72
CA ILE A 33 2.50 -4.82 -8.53
C ILE A 33 3.77 -3.97 -8.45
N GLN A 34 4.39 -3.85 -7.27
CA GLN A 34 5.66 -3.14 -7.12
C GLN A 34 6.79 -3.79 -7.93
N LYS A 35 6.80 -5.13 -7.99
CA LYS A 35 7.81 -5.89 -8.75
C LYS A 35 7.53 -5.90 -10.26
N TYR A 36 6.25 -5.92 -10.65
CA TYR A 36 5.80 -6.02 -12.05
C TYR A 36 4.74 -4.96 -12.37
N PRO A 37 5.13 -3.67 -12.48
CA PRO A 37 4.16 -2.58 -12.64
C PRO A 37 3.42 -2.55 -13.98
N LYS A 38 3.87 -3.29 -15.00
CA LYS A 38 3.20 -3.38 -16.32
C LYS A 38 2.12 -4.46 -16.38
N ARG A 39 1.93 -5.21 -15.29
CA ARG A 39 0.94 -6.28 -15.21
C ARG A 39 -0.41 -5.72 -14.76
N GLU A 40 -1.21 -5.30 -15.73
CA GLU A 40 -2.54 -4.75 -15.50
C GLU A 40 -3.49 -5.76 -14.83
N ASP A 41 -3.31 -7.06 -15.12
CA ASP A 41 -4.08 -8.14 -14.52
C ASP A 41 -3.94 -8.19 -12.98
N LEU A 42 -2.75 -7.92 -12.44
CA LEU A 42 -2.53 -7.81 -11.00
C LEU A 42 -3.24 -6.59 -10.41
N MET A 43 -3.25 -5.47 -11.14
CA MET A 43 -3.95 -4.25 -10.70
C MET A 43 -5.47 -4.46 -10.71
N SER A 44 -6.01 -5.11 -11.74
CA SER A 44 -7.43 -5.45 -11.83
C SER A 44 -7.84 -6.39 -10.69
N ALA A 45 -7.06 -7.43 -10.41
CA ALA A 45 -7.32 -8.36 -9.30
C ALA A 45 -7.27 -7.66 -7.94
N TYR A 46 -6.29 -6.77 -7.73
CA TYR A 46 -6.20 -5.94 -6.53
C TYR A 46 -7.43 -5.04 -6.36
N ALA A 47 -7.82 -4.33 -7.42
CA ALA A 47 -8.97 -3.41 -7.40
C ALA A 47 -10.31 -4.14 -7.15
N GLN A 48 -10.47 -5.36 -7.70
CA GLN A 48 -11.67 -6.16 -7.47
C GLN A 48 -11.81 -6.55 -5.99
N ILE A 49 -10.71 -6.97 -5.35
CA ILE A 49 -10.70 -7.33 -3.93
C ILE A 49 -10.93 -6.07 -3.07
N GLU A 50 -10.29 -4.96 -3.40
CA GLU A 50 -10.51 -3.69 -2.71
C GLU A 50 -11.98 -3.24 -2.78
N SER A 51 -12.60 -3.34 -3.96
CA SER A 51 -14.02 -3.03 -4.14
C SER A 51 -14.92 -3.97 -3.34
N ARG A 52 -14.59 -5.27 -3.29
CA ARG A 52 -15.36 -6.25 -2.49
C ARG A 52 -15.30 -5.89 -1.01
N MET A 53 -14.11 -5.61 -0.49
CA MET A 53 -13.99 -5.25 0.91
C MET A 53 -14.62 -3.88 1.20
N ALA A 54 -14.59 -2.92 0.27
CA ALA A 54 -15.21 -1.60 0.45
C ALA A 54 -16.74 -1.66 0.60
N GLN A 55 -17.36 -2.73 0.10
CA GLN A 55 -18.79 -2.99 0.31
C GLN A 55 -19.10 -3.54 1.72
N ASN A 56 -18.09 -3.97 2.49
CA ASN A 56 -18.24 -4.29 3.90
C ASN A 56 -18.08 -3.03 4.77
N PRO A 57 -19.10 -2.64 5.55
CA PRO A 57 -19.07 -1.41 6.35
C PRO A 57 -17.97 -1.43 7.43
N GLU A 58 -17.74 -2.57 8.09
CA GLU A 58 -16.74 -2.72 9.15
C GLU A 58 -15.30 -2.55 8.63
N ASP A 59 -15.04 -2.98 7.40
CA ASP A 59 -13.71 -2.88 6.79
C ASP A 59 -13.45 -1.49 6.20
N ALA A 60 -14.50 -0.77 5.81
CA ALA A 60 -14.41 0.55 5.19
C ALA A 60 -13.88 1.62 6.16
N GLU A 61 -14.34 1.61 7.41
CA GLU A 61 -13.83 2.53 8.44
C GLU A 61 -12.35 2.28 8.73
N SER A 62 -11.97 1.02 8.96
CA SER A 62 -10.59 0.63 9.24
C SER A 62 -9.62 1.04 8.13
N ARG A 63 -10.01 0.86 6.85
CA ARG A 63 -9.20 1.31 5.70
C ARG A 63 -9.10 2.82 5.59
N LEU A 64 -10.18 3.55 5.87
CA LEU A 64 -10.19 5.01 5.82
C LEU A 64 -9.15 5.58 6.81
N PHE A 65 -9.09 5.04 8.03
CA PHE A 65 -8.10 5.44 9.03
C PHE A 65 -6.66 5.16 8.59
N VAL A 66 -6.40 3.99 7.98
CA VAL A 66 -5.07 3.66 7.44
C VAL A 66 -4.66 4.64 6.34
N ARG A 67 -5.54 4.92 5.39
CA ARG A 67 -5.27 5.85 4.29
C ARG A 67 -5.01 7.26 4.80
N ILE A 68 -5.82 7.77 5.73
CA ILE A 68 -5.60 9.07 6.37
C ILE A 68 -4.24 9.11 7.07
N GLY A 69 -3.83 8.02 7.73
CA GLY A 69 -2.49 7.88 8.30
C GLY A 69 -1.36 8.05 7.29
N GLU A 70 -1.50 7.48 6.08
CA GLU A 70 -0.52 7.67 4.99
C GLU A 70 -0.43 9.14 4.55
N TRP A 71 -1.56 9.86 4.43
CA TRP A 71 -1.60 11.28 4.10
C TRP A 71 -0.96 12.16 5.18
N ILE A 72 -1.27 11.89 6.44
CA ILE A 72 -0.67 12.58 7.60
C ILE A 72 0.86 12.37 7.58
N ASN A 73 1.31 11.14 7.34
CA ASN A 73 2.74 10.84 7.22
C ASN A 73 3.41 11.59 6.05
N LEU A 74 2.75 11.68 4.91
CA LEU A 74 3.24 12.44 3.77
C LEU A 74 3.38 13.94 4.09
N LEU A 75 2.39 14.53 4.76
CA LEU A 75 2.44 15.92 5.22
C LEU A 75 3.60 16.17 6.18
N PHE A 76 3.85 15.24 7.11
CA PHE A 76 5.01 15.33 8.01
C PHE A 76 6.34 15.28 7.24
N ARG A 77 6.48 14.36 6.28
CA ARG A 77 7.67 14.27 5.42
C ARG A 77 7.89 15.56 4.63
N TYR A 78 6.82 16.11 4.04
CA TYR A 78 6.89 17.36 3.30
C TYR A 78 7.35 18.53 4.18
N ARG A 79 6.76 18.68 5.38
CA ARG A 79 7.16 19.71 6.34
C ARG A 79 8.62 19.56 6.77
N LYS A 80 9.07 18.33 7.04
CA LYS A 80 10.48 18.04 7.38
C LYS A 80 11.41 18.44 6.24
N MET A 81 11.07 18.10 4.99
CA MET A 81 11.86 18.49 3.81
C MET A 81 11.94 20.00 3.62
N LYS A 82 10.85 20.74 3.86
CA LYS A 82 10.84 22.21 3.76
C LYS A 82 11.78 22.84 4.79
N LYS A 83 11.78 22.34 6.04
CA LYS A 83 12.73 22.79 7.08
C LYS A 83 14.18 22.50 6.70
N LEU A 84 14.47 21.29 6.19
CA LEU A 84 15.82 20.92 5.75
C LEU A 84 16.32 21.78 4.59
N LYS A 85 15.47 22.09 3.61
CA LYS A 85 15.81 23.02 2.52
C LYS A 85 16.14 24.43 3.05
N MET A 86 15.36 24.92 4.00
CA MET A 86 15.62 26.23 4.62
C MET A 86 16.98 26.27 5.33
N ILE A 87 17.30 25.22 6.10
CA ILE A 87 18.59 25.11 6.80
C ILE A 87 19.75 24.99 5.79
N LYS A 88 19.60 24.16 4.75
CA LYS A 88 20.62 24.04 3.70
C LYS A 88 20.92 25.38 3.04
N ASN A 89 19.89 26.15 2.69
CA ASN A 89 20.07 27.46 2.06
C ASN A 89 20.74 28.47 2.98
N LEU A 90 20.54 28.37 4.30
CA LEU A 90 21.21 29.22 5.29
C LEU A 90 22.72 28.94 5.35
N PHE A 91 23.12 27.68 5.24
CA PHE A 91 24.54 27.26 5.24
C PHE A 91 25.22 27.26 3.87
N SER A 92 24.50 27.60 2.79
CA SER A 92 25.06 27.69 1.43
C SER A 92 25.34 29.14 0.99
N ASN A 93 25.11 30.11 1.88
CA ASN A 93 25.30 31.55 1.65
C ASN A 93 26.48 32.13 2.48
N ASP A 94 27.25 31.28 3.15
CA ASP A 94 28.57 31.55 3.73
C ASP A 94 29.66 30.87 2.87
#